data_AF-A0A7S2ARJ7-F1
#
_entry.id   AF-A0A7S2ARJ7-F1
#
_cell.length_a   1.000
_cell.length_b   1.000
_cell.length_c   1.000
_cell.angle_alpha   90.00
_cell.angle_beta   90.00
_cell.angle_gamma   90.00
#
_symmetry.space_group_name_H-M   'P 1'
#
loop_
_entity.id
_entity.type
_entity.pdbx_description
1 polymer ?
#
loop_
_entity_poly.entity_id
_entity_poly.type
_entity_poly.pdbx_seq_one_letter_code
_entity_poly.pdbx_strand_id
1 'polypeptide(L)'
;MEAMIETGVHFGFSREIATKLAYSTVKGSAIYAQSSDKHPAELRSDITSPGGTTASAVYALEKGAFRTTVADGLWSAYRRSLELGEQDSNKGPDRVIHR
;
A
#
# COMPACT_ATOMS: atom_id res chain seq x y z
N MET A 1 -7.08 -1.65 -5.03
CA MET A 1 -8.54 -1.79 -4.75
C MET A 1 -9.13 -2.98 -5.47
N GLU A 2 -8.91 -3.13 -6.78
CA GLU A 2 -9.38 -4.30 -7.56
C GLU A 2 -9.09 -5.65 -6.88
N ALA A 3 -7.85 -5.89 -6.45
CA ALA A 3 -7.49 -7.11 -5.71
C ALA A 3 -8.32 -7.35 -4.43
N MET A 4 -8.71 -6.29 -3.71
CA MET A 4 -9.58 -6.40 -2.52
C MET A 4 -11.01 -6.82 -2.91
N ILE A 5 -11.50 -6.28 -4.04
CA ILE A 5 -12.84 -6.58 -4.55
C ILE A 5 -12.91 -8.04 -5.01
N GLU A 6 -11.93 -8.48 -5.80
CA GLU A 6 -11.82 -9.87 -6.26
C GLU A 6 -11.73 -10.85 -5.09
N THR A 7 -10.88 -10.55 -4.11
CA THR A 7 -10.77 -11.35 -2.89
C THR A 7 -12.08 -11.37 -2.10
N GLY A 8 -12.79 -10.24 -2.00
CA GLY A 8 -14.11 -10.19 -1.37
C GLY A 8 -15.14 -11.08 -2.07
N VAL A 9 -15.12 -11.12 -3.40
CA VAL A 9 -15.96 -12.06 -4.17
C VAL A 9 -15.57 -13.51 -3.87
N HIS A 10 -14.28 -13.82 -3.75
CA HIS A 10 -13.82 -15.15 -3.32
C HIS A 10 -14.25 -15.52 -1.90
N PHE A 11 -14.44 -14.54 -1.01
CA PHE A 11 -15.02 -14.75 0.31
C PHE A 11 -16.56 -14.94 0.30
N GLY A 12 -17.19 -14.86 -0.87
CA GLY A 12 -18.63 -15.09 -1.04
C GLY A 12 -19.47 -13.81 -1.06
N PHE A 13 -18.86 -12.62 -1.03
CA PHE A 13 -19.62 -11.38 -1.20
C PHE A 13 -20.06 -11.21 -2.66
N SER A 14 -21.20 -10.56 -2.88
CA SER A 14 -21.52 -10.07 -4.22
C SER A 14 -20.49 -9.04 -4.67
N ARG A 15 -20.25 -8.93 -5.98
CA ARG A 15 -19.32 -7.94 -6.54
C ARG A 15 -19.66 -6.52 -6.08
N GLU A 16 -20.95 -6.19 -6.01
CA GLU A 16 -21.41 -4.88 -5.53
C GLU A 16 -20.99 -4.62 -4.08
N ILE A 17 -21.22 -5.58 -3.18
CA ILE A 17 -20.86 -5.44 -1.76
C ILE A 17 -19.33 -5.40 -1.58
N ALA A 18 -18.60 -6.30 -2.24
CA ALA A 18 -17.13 -6.32 -2.20
C ALA A 18 -16.54 -4.98 -2.69
N THR A 19 -17.13 -4.40 -3.74
CA THR A 19 -16.79 -3.06 -4.23
C THR A 19 -17.03 -2.01 -3.15
N LYS A 20 -18.25 -1.90 -2.62
CA LYS A 20 -18.58 -0.91 -1.58
C LYS A 20 -17.65 -1.01 -0.36
N LEU A 21 -17.35 -2.22 0.10
CA LEU A 21 -16.43 -2.46 1.20
C LEU A 21 -15.02 -1.97 0.86
N ALA A 22 -14.45 -2.38 -0.26
CA ALA A 22 -13.09 -1.98 -0.65
C ALA A 22 -12.93 -0.45 -0.76
N TYR A 23 -13.89 0.23 -1.41
CA TYR A 23 -13.88 1.69 -1.53
C TYR A 23 -14.00 2.38 -0.16
N SER A 24 -14.92 1.91 0.69
CA SER A 24 -15.14 2.50 2.01
C SER A 24 -13.95 2.28 2.93
N THR A 25 -13.33 1.11 2.90
CA THR A 25 -12.12 0.81 3.67
C THR A 25 -10.98 1.73 3.27
N VAL A 26 -10.65 1.82 1.97
CA VAL A 26 -9.53 2.67 1.50
C VAL A 26 -9.80 4.15 1.80
N LYS A 27 -11.02 4.64 1.53
CA LYS A 27 -11.41 6.02 1.85
C LYS A 27 -11.32 6.30 3.36
N GLY A 28 -11.87 5.40 4.17
CA GLY A 28 -11.86 5.52 5.63
C GLY A 28 -10.45 5.53 6.20
N SER A 29 -9.55 4.66 5.70
CA SER A 29 -8.15 4.64 6.10
C SER A 29 -7.42 5.94 5.78
N ALA A 30 -7.65 6.52 4.59
CA ALA A 30 -7.05 7.79 4.20
C ALA A 30 -7.54 8.95 5.08
N ILE A 31 -8.86 9.03 5.33
CA ILE A 31 -9.46 10.02 6.22
C ILE A 31 -8.91 9.87 7.64
N TYR A 32 -8.88 8.64 8.16
CA TYR A 32 -8.37 8.37 9.51
C TYR A 32 -6.92 8.84 9.67
N ALA A 33 -6.05 8.52 8.70
CA ALA A 33 -4.66 8.95 8.70
C ALA A 33 -4.49 10.48 8.59
N GLN A 34 -5.29 11.16 7.76
CA GLN A 34 -5.25 12.62 7.65
C GLN A 34 -5.78 13.33 8.89
N SER A 35 -6.73 12.71 9.60
CA SER A 35 -7.37 13.29 10.78
C SER A 35 -6.58 13.10 12.08
N SER A 36 -5.45 12.39 12.04
CA SER A 36 -4.66 12.05 13.23
C SER A 36 -3.26 12.66 13.16
N ASP A 37 -2.79 13.15 14.31
CA ASP A 37 -1.40 13.60 14.49
C ASP A 37 -0.42 12.45 14.78
N LYS A 38 -0.91 11.20 14.86
CA LYS A 38 -0.08 10.02 15.13
C LYS A 38 0.70 9.59 13.90
N HIS A 39 1.86 8.98 14.13
CA HIS A 39 2.61 8.37 13.03
C HIS A 39 1.82 7.19 12.42
N PRO A 40 1.85 6.94 11.09
CA PRO A 40 1.10 5.84 10.47
C PRO A 40 1.39 4.45 11.04
N ALA A 41 2.59 4.23 11.58
CA ALA A 41 2.93 2.98 12.28
C ALA A 41 2.14 2.79 13.58
N GLU A 42 1.81 3.87 14.28
CA GLU A 42 0.95 3.84 15.46
C GLU A 42 -0.50 3.60 15.07
N LEU A 43 -1.00 4.28 14.05
CA LEU A 43 -2.36 4.06 13.51
C LEU A 43 -2.60 2.61 13.09
N ARG A 44 -1.60 1.99 12.44
CA ARG A 44 -1.65 0.56 12.14
C ARG A 44 -1.70 -0.29 13.42
N SER A 45 -0.92 0.07 14.44
CA SER A 45 -0.89 -0.64 15.71
C SER A 45 -2.23 -0.54 16.45
N ASP A 46 -2.88 0.63 16.43
CA ASP A 46 -4.19 0.87 17.05
C ASP A 46 -5.28 -0.09 16.54
N ILE A 47 -5.20 -0.55 15.28
CA ILE A 47 -6.16 -1.48 14.67
C ILE A 47 -5.66 -2.94 14.61
N THR A 48 -4.51 -3.23 15.23
CA THR A 48 -3.85 -4.54 15.15
C THR A 48 -3.73 -5.15 16.54
N SER A 49 -4.71 -5.97 16.92
CA SER A 49 -4.65 -6.74 18.15
C SER A 49 -3.65 -7.91 18.05
N PRO A 50 -2.93 -8.27 19.14
CA PRO A 50 -2.08 -9.44 19.18
C PRO A 50 -2.86 -10.72 18.82
N GLY A 51 -2.37 -11.48 17.85
CA GLY A 51 -3.03 -12.70 17.36
C GLY A 51 -4.32 -12.48 16.56
N GLY A 52 -4.67 -11.22 16.26
CA GLY A 52 -5.88 -10.88 15.52
C GLY A 52 -5.82 -11.13 14.02
N THR A 53 -6.96 -10.93 13.35
CA THR A 53 -7.10 -11.06 11.89
C THR A 53 -6.26 -10.02 11.14
N THR A 54 -6.24 -8.76 11.61
CA THR A 54 -5.38 -7.70 11.03
C THR A 54 -3.90 -8.06 11.15
N ALA A 55 -3.46 -8.61 12.28
CA ALA A 55 -2.07 -9.02 12.46
C ALA A 55 -1.67 -10.11 11.46
N SER A 56 -2.55 -11.08 11.22
CA SER A 56 -2.35 -12.14 10.23
C SER A 56 -2.27 -11.60 8.80
N ALA A 57 -3.14 -10.63 8.45
CA ALA A 57 -3.10 -9.96 7.16
C ALA A 57 -1.81 -9.15 6.96
N VAL A 58 -1.39 -8.37 7.95
CA VAL A 58 -0.13 -7.61 7.91
C VAL A 58 1.05 -8.56 7.73
N TYR A 59 1.12 -9.66 8.48
CA TYR A 59 2.17 -10.66 8.32
C TYR A 59 2.25 -11.21 6.88
N ALA A 60 1.11 -11.55 6.28
CA ALA A 60 1.07 -12.03 4.89
C ALA A 60 1.56 -10.96 3.89
N LEU A 61 1.20 -9.69 4.09
CA LEU A 61 1.67 -8.58 3.25
C LEU A 61 3.19 -8.36 3.39
N GLU A 62 3.74 -8.44 4.60
CA GLU A 62 5.20 -8.35 4.80
C GLU A 62 5.94 -9.50 4.13
N LYS A 63 5.43 -10.74 4.26
CA LYS A 63 5.98 -11.92 3.59
C LYS A 63 5.98 -11.76 2.06
N GLY A 64 5.00 -11.04 1.51
CA GLY A 64 4.91 -10.69 0.10
C GLY A 64 5.75 -9.48 -0.32
N ALA A 65 6.65 -8.98 0.55
CA ALA A 65 7.50 -7.81 0.30
C ALA A 65 6.70 -6.54 -0.10
N PHE A 66 5.49 -6.38 0.42
CA PHE A 66 4.56 -5.32 -0.01
C PHE A 66 5.18 -3.93 0.04
N ARG A 67 5.92 -3.60 1.11
CA ARG A 67 6.58 -2.29 1.25
C ARG A 67 7.60 -2.02 0.15
N THR A 68 8.43 -3.01 -0.16
CA THR A 68 9.44 -2.93 -1.21
C THR A 68 8.77 -2.75 -2.57
N THR A 69 7.76 -3.57 -2.87
CA THR A 69 7.01 -3.47 -4.14
C THR A 69 6.38 -2.09 -4.34
N VAL A 70 5.81 -1.48 -3.28
CA VAL A 70 5.28 -0.12 -3.35
C VAL A 70 6.40 0.91 -3.58
N ALA A 71 7.50 0.80 -2.85
CA ALA A 71 8.64 1.71 -3.00
C ALA A 71 9.24 1.64 -4.42
N ASP A 72 9.43 0.44 -4.97
CA ASP A 72 9.98 0.23 -6.31
C ASP A 72 9.08 0.81 -7.40
N GLY A 73 7.76 0.70 -7.23
CA GLY A 73 6.77 1.34 -8.10
C GLY A 73 6.91 2.86 -8.10
N LEU A 74 7.05 3.48 -6.91
CA LEU A 74 7.23 4.93 -6.77
C LEU A 74 8.57 5.40 -7.35
N TRP A 75 9.66 4.67 -7.11
CA TRP A 75 10.96 4.97 -7.72
C TRP A 75 10.92 4.86 -9.24
N SER A 76 10.22 3.86 -9.77
CA SER A 76 10.05 3.69 -11.22
C SER A 76 9.24 4.84 -11.83
N ALA A 77 8.16 5.26 -11.18
CA ALA A 77 7.39 6.43 -11.58
C ALA A 77 8.22 7.72 -11.53
N TYR A 78 9.01 7.92 -10.46
CA TYR A 78 9.86 9.08 -10.30
C TYR A 78 10.94 9.16 -11.38
N ARG A 79 11.64 8.06 -11.66
CA ARG A 79 12.64 7.99 -12.74
C ARG A 79 12.02 8.32 -14.09
N ARG A 80 10.84 7.77 -14.37
CA ARG A 80 10.13 8.06 -15.63
C ARG A 80 9.77 9.54 -15.75
N SER A 81 9.37 10.17 -14.65
CA SER A 81 9.10 11.61 -14.63
C SER A 81 10.35 12.44 -14.99
N LEU A 82 11.52 12.06 -14.49
CA LEU A 82 12.79 12.74 -14.81
C LEU A 82 13.18 12.57 -16.29
N GLU A 83 13.04 11.37 -16.85
CA GLU A 83 13.29 11.12 -18.27
C GLU A 83 12.40 11.98 -19.17
N LEU A 84 11.11 12.09 -18.84
CA LEU A 84 10.15 12.92 -19.57
C LEU A 84 10.48 14.41 -19.46
N GLY A 85 11.14 14.83 -18.37
CA GLY A 85 11.62 16.19 -18.16
C GLY A 85 13.06 16.43 -18.63
N GLU A 86 13.68 15.49 -19.35
CA GLU A 86 15.08 15.53 -19.81
C GLU A 86 16.11 15.76 -18.69
N GLN A 87 15.82 15.26 -17.48
CA GLN A 87 16.70 15.33 -16.31
C GLN A 87 17.45 14.02 -16.07
N ASP A 88 18.51 14.07 -15.25
CA ASP A 88 19.22 12.87 -14.79
C ASP A 88 18.29 11.94 -13.99
N SER A 89 17.91 10.82 -14.62
CA SER A 89 17.03 9.82 -14.01
C SER A 89 17.78 8.81 -13.12
N ASN A 90 19.10 8.95 -12.91
CA ASN A 90 19.93 8.03 -12.13
C ASN A 90 19.75 8.16 -10.61
N LYS A 91 18.51 8.05 -10.12
CA LYS A 91 18.12 8.13 -8.70
C LYS A 91 17.56 6.80 -8.20
N GLY A 92 17.72 6.53 -6.90
CA GLY A 92 17.10 5.39 -6.19
C GLY A 92 18.09 4.34 -5.63
N PRO A 93 17.59 3.40 -4.81
CA PRO A 93 18.39 2.46 -4.02
C PRO A 93 19.18 1.41 -4.83
N ASP A 94 18.72 1.05 -6.04
CA ASP A 94 19.36 -0.01 -6.86
C ASP A 94 20.39 0.51 -7.89
N ARG A 95 20.82 1.78 -7.77
CA ARG A 95 21.79 2.36 -8.72
C ARG A 95 23.22 2.10 -8.27
N VAL A 96 24.04 1.55 -9.17
CA VAL A 96 25.50 1.49 -9.01
C VAL A 96 26.05 2.91 -9.06
N ILE A 97 26.62 3.37 -7.96
CA ILE A 97 27.43 4.60 -7.95
C ILE A 97 28.71 4.25 -8.70
N HIS A 98 28.76 4.51 -10.01
CA HIS A 98 30.03 4.59 -10.70
C HIS A 98 30.77 5.81 -10.15
N ARG A 99 31.65 5.57 -9.17
CA ARG A 99 32.69 6.50 -8.74
C ARG A 99 33.78 6.56 -9.80
#